data_AF-A0A165FE46-F1
#
_entry.id   AF-A0A165FE46-F1
#
_cell.length_a   1.000
_cell.length_b   1.000
_cell.length_c   1.000
_cell.angle_alpha   90.00
_cell.angle_beta   90.00
_cell.angle_gamma   90.00
#
_symmetry.space_group_name_H-M   'P 1'
#
loop_
_entity.id
_entity.type
_entity.pdbx_description
1 polymer ?
#
loop_
_entity_poly.entity_id
_entity_poly.type
_entity_poly.pdbx_seq_one_letter_code
_entity_poly.pdbx_strand_id
1 'polypeptide(L)'
;MASVSFTNFPTISGGLPTRPDLAPSIVFVVAYFILLFPTLWRTYTYRRPRMLLFTYVRLVAFIFIRIATFALRADEAVTASIPFDPVPSIGIFIGEQILLGVGFIIMVDMMVSLLLTLMHLSLVAAIALGITAGALYSSALSNPSRASLVRSLRIASTVIALVVMALLVLICLFLLIGYPHLGVARTTYLFVTSGLLLIIPAYRLSTSLTAHPSVLDLISTATRVKFYILQVLMEYALVMLLDLVDVRVWFFACGREAQMMLDGSHPHECGAQGNGNTKAGEKPGNPELGTHAV
;
A
#
# COMPACT_ATOMS: atom_id res chain seq x y z
N MET A 1 -1.05 -43.39 -0.65
CA MET A 1 -1.08 -41.91 -0.69
C MET A 1 -1.94 -41.44 0.46
N ALA A 2 -1.38 -40.73 1.43
CA ALA A 2 -2.18 -40.18 2.53
C ALA A 2 -3.06 -39.06 1.96
N SER A 3 -4.39 -39.21 2.08
CA SER A 3 -5.33 -38.15 1.72
C SER A 3 -5.08 -36.96 2.65
N VAL A 4 -4.44 -35.91 2.14
CA VAL A 4 -4.24 -34.67 2.90
C VAL A 4 -5.62 -34.05 3.15
N SER A 5 -6.03 -33.98 4.42
CA SER A 5 -7.31 -33.39 4.79
C SER A 5 -7.21 -31.86 4.69
N PHE A 6 -7.68 -31.30 3.58
CA PHE A 6 -7.70 -29.84 3.34
C PHE A 6 -8.60 -29.05 4.32
N THR A 7 -9.42 -29.75 5.12
CA THR A 7 -10.44 -29.16 6.01
C THR A 7 -9.91 -28.28 7.14
N ASN A 8 -8.60 -28.29 7.40
CA ASN A 8 -8.00 -27.52 8.49
C ASN A 8 -7.10 -26.36 8.03
N PHE A 9 -6.92 -26.14 6.73
CA PHE A 9 -6.01 -25.09 6.26
C PHE A 9 -6.74 -23.75 6.05
N PRO A 10 -6.36 -22.69 6.78
CA PRO A 10 -6.85 -21.35 6.49
C PRO A 10 -6.26 -20.87 5.16
N THR A 11 -7.09 -20.85 4.13
CA THR A 11 -6.72 -20.34 2.81
C THR A 11 -6.87 -18.83 2.78
N ILE A 12 -5.78 -18.10 2.57
CA ILE A 12 -5.79 -16.62 2.42
C ILE A 12 -6.34 -16.25 1.03
N SER A 13 -6.23 -17.15 0.05
CA SER A 13 -6.59 -16.95 -1.36
C SER A 13 -8.10 -17.01 -1.67
N GLY A 14 -8.96 -17.03 -0.65
CA GLY A 14 -10.43 -17.01 -0.79
C GLY A 14 -10.99 -18.20 -1.59
N GLY A 15 -10.40 -19.38 -1.43
CA GLY A 15 -10.85 -20.60 -2.09
C GLY A 15 -9.74 -21.33 -2.84
N LEU A 16 -10.09 -22.52 -3.35
CA LEU A 16 -9.24 -23.28 -4.26
C LEU A 16 -9.40 -22.73 -5.69
N PRO A 17 -8.29 -22.50 -6.41
CA PRO A 17 -8.34 -22.08 -7.81
C PRO A 17 -8.94 -23.20 -8.65
N THR A 18 -9.93 -22.86 -9.47
CA THR A 18 -10.55 -23.77 -10.43
C THR A 18 -10.79 -23.03 -11.75
N ARG A 19 -11.30 -23.72 -12.78
CA ARG A 19 -11.52 -23.11 -14.11
C ARG A 19 -12.21 -21.73 -14.13
N PRO A 20 -13.27 -21.46 -13.34
CA PRO A 20 -13.84 -20.10 -13.24
C PRO A 20 -12.88 -18.99 -12.81
N ASP A 21 -11.78 -19.31 -12.12
CA ASP A 21 -10.74 -18.36 -11.70
C ASP A 21 -9.78 -17.96 -12.83
N LEU A 22 -9.79 -18.68 -13.96
CA LEU A 22 -8.88 -18.44 -15.07
C LEU A 22 -9.06 -17.05 -15.68
N ALA A 23 -10.30 -16.71 -16.05
CA ALA A 23 -10.63 -15.43 -16.67
C ALA A 23 -10.25 -14.22 -15.78
N PRO A 24 -10.68 -14.14 -14.50
CA PRO A 24 -10.30 -13.02 -13.65
C PRO A 24 -8.78 -12.98 -13.38
N SER A 25 -8.11 -14.12 -13.24
CA SER A 25 -6.64 -14.15 -13.06
C SER A 25 -5.92 -13.54 -14.25
N ILE A 26 -6.30 -13.90 -15.49
CA ILE A 26 -5.71 -13.32 -16.71
C ILE A 26 -5.97 -11.81 -16.78
N VAL A 27 -7.20 -11.37 -16.46
CA VAL A 27 -7.55 -9.94 -16.44
C VAL A 27 -6.64 -9.17 -15.48
N PHE A 28 -6.42 -9.69 -14.27
CA PHE A 28 -5.54 -9.04 -13.30
C PHE A 28 -4.06 -9.11 -13.69
N VAL A 29 -3.58 -10.19 -14.31
CA VAL A 29 -2.21 -10.23 -14.88
C VAL A 29 -2.02 -9.10 -15.88
N VAL A 30 -2.95 -8.93 -16.82
CA VAL A 30 -2.89 -7.86 -17.83
C VAL A 30 -2.99 -6.48 -17.18
N ALA A 31 -3.89 -6.30 -16.21
CA ALA A 31 -4.04 -5.03 -15.50
C ALA A 31 -2.76 -4.63 -14.75
N TYR A 32 -2.14 -5.57 -14.01
CA TYR A 32 -0.86 -5.32 -13.33
C TYR A 32 0.29 -5.10 -14.31
N PHE A 33 0.28 -5.78 -15.47
CA PHE A 33 1.28 -5.57 -16.52
C PHE A 33 1.16 -4.16 -17.14
N ILE A 34 -0.07 -3.67 -17.37
CA ILE A 34 -0.29 -2.29 -17.82
C ILE A 34 0.21 -1.30 -16.77
N LEU A 35 -0.06 -1.55 -15.50
CA LEU A 35 0.37 -0.70 -14.39
C LEU A 35 1.89 -0.72 -14.17
N LEU A 36 2.57 -1.80 -14.56
CA LEU A 36 4.02 -1.93 -14.46
C LEU A 36 4.75 -0.84 -15.27
N PHE A 37 4.25 -0.47 -16.46
CA PHE A 37 4.90 0.53 -17.31
C PHE A 37 5.02 1.93 -16.69
N PRO A 38 3.92 2.58 -16.25
CA PRO A 38 4.01 3.89 -15.60
C PRO A 38 4.82 3.81 -14.30
N THR A 39 4.73 2.71 -13.54
CA THR A 39 5.53 2.54 -12.33
C THR A 39 7.03 2.43 -12.63
N LEU A 40 7.43 1.70 -13.67
CA LEU A 40 8.83 1.63 -14.10
C LEU A 40 9.34 2.99 -14.61
N TRP A 41 8.53 3.68 -15.42
CA TRP A 41 8.85 5.02 -15.91
C TRP A 41 9.07 5.99 -14.74
N ARG A 42 8.18 5.95 -13.74
CA ARG A 42 8.30 6.73 -12.51
C ARG A 42 9.54 6.35 -11.73
N THR A 43 9.79 5.06 -11.51
CA THR A 43 11.01 4.57 -10.82
C THR A 43 12.28 5.13 -11.49
N TYR A 44 12.32 5.17 -12.82
CA TYR A 44 13.42 5.77 -13.57
C TYR A 44 13.54 7.29 -13.38
N THR A 45 12.40 8.00 -13.38
CA THR A 45 12.35 9.47 -13.25
C THR A 45 12.66 9.96 -11.82
N TYR A 46 12.43 9.12 -10.80
CA TYR A 46 12.65 9.45 -9.38
C TYR A 46 14.01 8.98 -8.83
N ARG A 47 15.05 8.90 -9.66
CA ARG A 47 16.41 8.46 -9.24
C ARG A 47 17.04 9.28 -8.10
N ARG A 48 16.60 10.52 -7.89
CA ARG A 48 16.99 11.41 -6.78
C ARG A 48 15.70 12.03 -6.23
N PRO A 49 15.34 11.93 -4.93
CA PRO A 49 16.04 11.41 -3.75
C PRO A 49 15.93 9.89 -3.50
N ARG A 50 16.90 9.30 -2.79
CA ARG A 50 17.02 7.82 -2.57
C ARG A 50 15.80 7.20 -1.88
N MET A 51 15.20 7.87 -0.90
CA MET A 51 13.98 7.41 -0.21
C MET A 51 12.86 7.10 -1.21
N LEU A 52 12.62 8.01 -2.15
CA LEU A 52 11.53 7.94 -3.10
C LEU A 52 11.80 6.85 -4.16
N LEU A 53 13.05 6.70 -4.58
CA LEU A 53 13.48 5.58 -5.42
C LEU A 53 13.18 4.22 -4.75
N PHE A 54 13.54 4.04 -3.47
CA PHE A 54 13.27 2.78 -2.77
C PHE A 54 11.78 2.47 -2.67
N THR A 55 10.93 3.48 -2.43
CA THR A 55 9.48 3.32 -2.43
C THR A 55 8.96 2.80 -3.77
N TYR A 56 9.41 3.38 -4.89
CA TYR A 56 8.99 2.91 -6.22
C TYR A 56 9.58 1.56 -6.60
N VAL A 57 10.83 1.25 -6.23
CA VAL A 57 11.40 -0.09 -6.42
C VAL A 57 10.60 -1.16 -5.68
N ARG A 58 10.16 -0.86 -4.45
CA ARG A 58 9.25 -1.74 -3.69
C ARG A 58 7.90 -1.90 -4.38
N LEU A 59 7.36 -0.84 -4.97
CA LEU A 59 6.12 -0.90 -5.75
C LEU A 59 6.27 -1.80 -6.99
N VAL A 60 7.38 -1.67 -7.72
CA VAL A 60 7.69 -2.53 -8.87
C VAL A 60 7.80 -3.99 -8.43
N ALA A 61 8.54 -4.27 -7.35
CA ALA A 61 8.66 -5.62 -6.81
C ALA A 61 7.29 -6.19 -6.40
N PHE A 62 6.44 -5.36 -5.79
CA PHE A 62 5.07 -5.74 -5.45
C PHE A 62 4.25 -6.10 -6.70
N ILE A 63 4.30 -5.30 -7.76
CA ILE A 63 3.59 -5.58 -9.02
C ILE A 63 4.06 -6.91 -9.63
N PHE A 64 5.38 -7.17 -9.64
CA PHE A 64 5.91 -8.46 -10.11
C PHE A 64 5.42 -9.65 -9.27
N ILE A 65 5.40 -9.52 -7.94
CA ILE A 65 4.85 -10.54 -7.04
C ILE A 65 3.38 -10.83 -7.40
N ARG A 66 2.60 -9.80 -7.75
CA ARG A 66 1.18 -9.98 -8.13
C ARG A 66 1.00 -10.60 -9.51
N ILE A 67 1.79 -10.20 -10.50
CA ILE A 67 1.82 -10.86 -11.80
C ILE A 67 2.13 -12.36 -11.62
N ALA A 68 3.15 -12.70 -10.83
CA ALA A 68 3.51 -14.09 -10.54
C ALA A 68 2.37 -14.83 -9.81
N THR A 69 1.75 -14.21 -8.80
CA THR A 69 0.65 -14.81 -8.04
C THR A 69 -0.53 -15.18 -8.96
N PHE A 70 -0.98 -14.26 -9.82
CA PHE A 70 -2.10 -14.53 -10.72
C PHE A 70 -1.73 -15.44 -11.89
N ALA A 71 -0.47 -15.45 -12.32
CA ALA A 71 0.02 -16.41 -13.30
C ALA A 71 -0.02 -17.85 -12.75
N LEU A 72 0.46 -18.06 -11.50
CA LEU A 72 0.36 -19.36 -10.82
C LEU A 72 -1.10 -19.77 -10.64
N ARG A 73 -1.96 -18.84 -10.22
CA ARG A 73 -3.40 -19.11 -10.05
C ARG A 73 -4.10 -19.48 -11.37
N ALA A 74 -3.70 -18.85 -12.48
CA ALA A 74 -4.19 -19.18 -13.82
C ALA A 74 -3.71 -20.57 -14.26
N ASP A 75 -2.44 -20.92 -14.01
CA ASP A 75 -1.86 -22.22 -14.32
C ASP A 75 -2.57 -23.35 -13.54
N GLU A 76 -2.84 -23.14 -12.25
CA GLU A 76 -3.63 -24.07 -11.44
C GLU A 76 -5.07 -24.20 -11.97
N ALA A 77 -5.69 -23.11 -12.43
CA ALA A 77 -7.04 -23.14 -12.98
C ALA A 77 -7.13 -23.93 -14.30
N VAL A 78 -6.07 -23.96 -15.11
CA VAL A 78 -5.99 -24.78 -16.34
C VAL A 78 -5.77 -26.25 -16.01
N THR A 79 -4.88 -26.52 -15.06
CA THR A 79 -4.48 -27.88 -14.67
C THR A 79 -5.57 -28.60 -13.86
N ALA A 80 -6.40 -27.86 -13.13
CA ALA A 80 -7.54 -28.40 -12.39
C ALA A 80 -8.63 -28.93 -13.36
N SER A 81 -8.48 -30.17 -13.84
CA SER A 81 -9.49 -30.89 -14.60
C SER A 81 -10.50 -31.54 -13.67
N ILE A 82 -11.59 -30.83 -13.38
CA ILE A 82 -12.82 -31.43 -12.85
C ILE A 82 -13.35 -32.41 -13.92
N PRO A 83 -13.71 -33.67 -13.60
CA PRO A 83 -13.98 -34.20 -12.25
C PRO A 83 -12.89 -35.09 -11.63
N PHE A 84 -11.79 -35.38 -12.34
CA PHE A 84 -10.90 -36.49 -11.96
C PHE A 84 -9.67 -36.10 -11.13
N ASP A 85 -9.26 -34.83 -11.11
CA ASP A 85 -8.12 -34.40 -10.29
C ASP A 85 -8.34 -32.98 -9.74
N PRO A 86 -9.14 -32.82 -8.68
CA PRO A 86 -9.51 -31.51 -8.13
C PRO A 86 -8.42 -30.89 -7.25
N VAL A 87 -7.29 -31.58 -7.07
CA VAL A 87 -6.29 -31.18 -6.07
C VAL A 87 -5.18 -30.38 -6.75
N PRO A 88 -5.01 -29.08 -6.42
CA PRO A 88 -3.89 -28.31 -6.94
C PRO A 88 -2.55 -28.94 -6.55
N SER A 89 -1.52 -28.70 -7.36
CA SER A 89 -0.15 -29.00 -6.96
C SER A 89 0.14 -28.29 -5.65
N ILE A 90 0.35 -29.08 -4.59
CA ILE A 90 0.57 -28.57 -3.23
C ILE A 90 1.67 -27.50 -3.22
N GLY A 91 2.73 -27.69 -4.02
CA GLY A 91 3.83 -26.73 -4.17
C GLY A 91 3.40 -25.37 -4.71
N ILE A 92 2.55 -25.36 -5.75
CA ILE A 92 2.08 -24.12 -6.39
C ILE A 92 1.15 -23.37 -5.45
N PHE A 93 0.23 -24.09 -4.81
CA PHE A 93 -0.68 -23.51 -3.82
C PHE A 93 0.06 -22.90 -2.63
N ILE A 94 1.09 -23.59 -2.09
CA ILE A 94 1.98 -23.03 -1.05
C ILE A 94 2.59 -21.71 -1.55
N GLY A 95 3.14 -21.73 -2.77
CA GLY A 95 3.77 -20.56 -3.40
C GLY A 95 2.82 -19.38 -3.50
N GLU A 96 1.57 -19.61 -3.94
CA GLU A 96 0.52 -18.58 -4.01
C GLU A 96 0.27 -17.95 -2.63
N GLN A 97 0.08 -18.76 -1.58
CA GLN A 97 -0.18 -18.23 -0.23
C GLN A 97 0.99 -17.39 0.30
N ILE A 98 2.24 -17.81 0.01
CA ILE A 98 3.43 -17.07 0.42
C ILE A 98 3.51 -15.74 -0.33
N LEU A 99 3.32 -15.74 -1.65
CA LEU A 99 3.35 -14.53 -2.47
C LEU A 99 2.24 -13.54 -2.07
N LEU A 100 1.03 -14.04 -1.80
CA LEU A 100 -0.08 -13.25 -1.26
C LEU A 100 0.25 -12.66 0.13
N GLY A 101 0.94 -13.40 0.98
CA GLY A 101 1.38 -12.94 2.30
C GLY A 101 2.43 -11.84 2.20
N VAL A 102 3.51 -12.10 1.46
CA VAL A 102 4.65 -11.19 1.28
C VAL A 102 4.22 -9.91 0.57
N GLY A 103 3.40 -10.00 -0.48
CA GLY A 103 2.90 -8.83 -1.19
C GLY A 103 2.14 -7.89 -0.26
N PHE A 104 1.25 -8.42 0.58
CA PHE A 104 0.51 -7.59 1.54
C PHE A 104 1.43 -6.87 2.52
N ILE A 105 2.44 -7.56 3.04
CA ILE A 105 3.45 -6.97 3.94
C ILE A 105 4.17 -5.79 3.29
N ILE A 106 4.65 -5.96 2.06
CA ILE A 106 5.36 -4.89 1.33
C ILE A 106 4.46 -3.66 1.18
N MET A 107 3.18 -3.87 0.87
CA MET A 107 2.22 -2.79 0.70
C MET A 107 1.97 -2.01 2.00
N VAL A 108 1.79 -2.70 3.14
CA VAL A 108 1.60 -2.03 4.43
C VAL A 108 2.86 -1.26 4.83
N ASP A 109 4.05 -1.83 4.59
CA ASP A 109 5.33 -1.17 4.86
C ASP A 109 5.52 0.12 4.08
N MET A 110 5.11 0.15 2.82
CA MET A 110 5.14 1.35 2.00
C MET A 110 4.25 2.47 2.56
N MET A 111 3.06 2.16 3.07
CA MET A 111 2.15 3.17 3.65
C MET A 111 2.60 3.67 5.01
N VAL A 112 3.07 2.76 5.87
CA VAL A 112 3.55 3.14 7.20
C VAL A 112 4.83 3.98 7.11
N SER A 113 5.77 3.61 6.23
CA SER A 113 7.03 4.34 6.03
C SER A 113 6.81 5.78 5.55
N LEU A 114 5.68 6.07 4.88
CA LEU A 114 5.34 7.41 4.44
C LEU A 114 4.74 8.28 5.57
N LEU A 115 4.17 7.66 6.60
CA LEU A 115 3.33 8.38 7.57
C LEU A 115 3.99 8.50 8.96
N LEU A 116 4.53 7.43 9.56
CA LEU A 116 5.04 7.49 10.94
C LEU A 116 6.15 6.47 11.23
N THR A 117 7.33 6.96 11.64
CA THR A 117 8.50 6.15 12.05
C THR A 117 8.21 5.27 13.28
N LEU A 118 7.28 5.67 14.15
CA LEU A 118 6.95 4.95 15.39
C LEU A 118 6.11 3.68 15.12
N MET A 119 5.25 3.70 14.09
CA MET A 119 4.46 2.54 13.64
C MET A 119 5.32 1.49 12.91
N HIS A 120 6.55 1.83 12.56
CA HIS A 120 7.48 0.93 11.89
C HIS A 120 7.85 -0.27 12.78
N LEU A 121 7.99 -0.10 14.10
CA LEU A 121 8.38 -1.20 14.99
C LEU A 121 7.32 -2.30 15.08
N SER A 122 6.04 -1.91 15.22
CA SER A 122 4.93 -2.88 15.24
C SER A 122 4.80 -3.60 13.91
N LEU A 123 5.08 -2.90 12.81
CA LEU A 123 5.09 -3.50 11.50
C LEU A 123 6.22 -4.53 11.33
N VAL A 124 7.44 -4.20 11.74
CA VAL A 124 8.57 -5.16 11.72
C VAL A 124 8.22 -6.44 12.48
N ALA A 125 7.54 -6.33 13.62
CA ALA A 125 7.04 -7.50 14.35
C ALA A 125 6.01 -8.30 13.52
N ALA A 126 5.05 -7.64 12.87
CA ALA A 126 4.08 -8.30 11.99
C ALA A 126 4.75 -9.01 10.79
N ILE A 127 5.82 -8.43 10.25
CA ILE A 127 6.65 -9.01 9.16
C ILE A 127 7.36 -10.27 9.66
N ALA A 128 8.02 -10.20 10.82
CA ALA A 128 8.71 -11.35 11.40
C ALA A 128 7.75 -12.52 11.67
N LEU A 129 6.54 -12.23 12.16
CA LEU A 129 5.50 -13.24 12.34
C LEU A 129 5.03 -13.85 11.00
N GLY A 130 4.87 -13.02 9.97
CA GLY A 130 4.50 -13.47 8.63
C GLY A 130 5.55 -14.40 7.99
N ILE A 131 6.84 -14.04 8.09
CA ILE A 131 7.95 -14.86 7.59
C ILE A 131 8.00 -16.19 8.35
N THR A 132 7.89 -16.16 9.67
CA THR A 132 7.91 -17.36 10.51
C THR A 132 6.74 -18.29 10.15
N ALA A 133 5.54 -17.75 9.96
CA ALA A 133 4.38 -18.51 9.51
C ALA A 133 4.57 -19.13 8.11
N GLY A 134 5.23 -18.40 7.21
CA GLY A 134 5.59 -18.91 5.87
C GLY A 134 6.60 -20.05 5.92
N ALA A 135 7.68 -19.89 6.70
CA ALA A 135 8.73 -20.90 6.85
C ALA A 135 8.22 -22.21 7.48
N LEU A 136 7.25 -22.11 8.41
CA LEU A 136 6.63 -23.27 9.05
C LEU A 136 5.57 -23.96 8.18
N TYR A 137 5.20 -23.39 7.03
CA TYR A 137 4.08 -23.86 6.23
C TYR A 137 4.29 -25.27 5.68
N SER A 138 5.48 -25.60 5.17
CA SER A 138 5.78 -26.94 4.65
C SER A 138 5.67 -28.02 5.73
N SER A 139 6.15 -27.72 6.94
CA SER A 139 6.07 -28.64 8.09
C SER A 139 4.66 -28.78 8.66
N ALA A 140 3.80 -27.79 8.43
CA ALA A 140 2.39 -27.81 8.84
C ALA A 140 1.54 -28.76 7.98
N LEU A 141 1.99 -29.09 6.76
CA LEU A 141 1.29 -30.04 5.89
C LEU A 141 1.34 -31.47 6.42
N SER A 142 2.43 -31.84 7.08
CA SER A 142 2.62 -33.17 7.66
C SER A 142 2.22 -33.26 9.14
N ASN A 143 2.10 -32.13 9.85
CA ASN A 143 1.91 -32.10 11.30
C ASN A 143 0.74 -31.18 11.71
N PRO A 144 -0.37 -31.71 12.25
CA PRO A 144 -1.56 -30.91 12.61
C PRO A 144 -1.27 -29.90 13.73
N SER A 145 -0.36 -30.21 14.66
CA SER A 145 0.05 -29.28 15.73
C SER A 145 0.80 -28.05 15.20
N ARG A 146 1.52 -28.15 14.07
CA ARG A 146 2.15 -26.99 13.43
C ARG A 146 1.18 -26.19 12.58
N ALA A 147 0.16 -26.84 12.02
CA ALA A 147 -0.89 -26.15 11.27
C ALA A 147 -1.67 -25.15 12.14
N SER A 148 -2.00 -25.53 13.39
CA SER A 148 -2.64 -24.60 14.34
C SER A 148 -1.72 -23.43 14.71
N LEU A 149 -0.42 -23.67 14.89
CA LEU A 149 0.55 -22.60 15.16
C LEU A 149 0.67 -21.61 13.98
N VAL A 150 0.79 -22.11 12.75
CA VAL A 150 0.84 -21.26 11.54
C VAL A 150 -0.43 -20.43 11.41
N ARG A 151 -1.59 -21.02 11.69
CA ARG A 151 -2.87 -20.31 11.72
C ARG A 151 -2.87 -19.18 12.75
N SER A 152 -2.46 -19.47 13.98
CA SER A 152 -2.38 -18.46 15.05
C SER A 152 -1.42 -17.32 14.72
N LEU A 153 -0.25 -17.62 14.14
CA LEU A 153 0.72 -16.60 13.72
C LEU A 153 0.16 -15.69 12.62
N ARG A 154 -0.57 -16.25 11.64
CA ARG A 154 -1.22 -15.47 10.58
C ARG A 154 -2.33 -14.57 11.12
N ILE A 155 -3.16 -15.10 12.01
CA ILE A 155 -4.22 -14.31 12.66
C ILE A 155 -3.59 -13.18 13.47
N ALA A 156 -2.58 -13.46 14.29
CA ALA A 156 -1.91 -12.45 15.09
C ALA A 156 -1.29 -11.34 14.22
N SER A 157 -0.56 -11.70 13.16
CA SER A 157 0.01 -10.73 12.21
C SER A 157 -1.07 -9.88 11.52
N THR A 158 -2.18 -10.49 11.12
CA THR A 158 -3.30 -9.79 10.47
C THR A 158 -4.01 -8.83 11.44
N VAL A 159 -4.21 -9.23 12.70
CA VAL A 159 -4.81 -8.38 13.74
C VAL A 159 -3.92 -7.18 14.03
N ILE A 160 -2.61 -7.38 14.18
CA ILE A 160 -1.67 -6.28 14.38
C ILE A 160 -1.73 -5.30 13.19
N ALA A 161 -1.68 -5.82 11.96
CA ALA A 161 -1.80 -5.00 10.76
C ALA A 161 -3.13 -4.23 10.73
N LEU A 162 -4.26 -4.87 11.07
CA LEU A 162 -5.57 -4.23 11.12
C LEU A 162 -5.61 -3.08 12.13
N VAL A 163 -5.06 -3.27 13.34
CA VAL A 163 -5.00 -2.22 14.37
C VAL A 163 -4.14 -1.04 13.90
N VAL A 164 -2.97 -1.32 13.34
CA VAL A 164 -2.07 -0.29 12.78
C VAL A 164 -2.78 0.50 11.68
N MET A 165 -3.48 -0.19 10.78
CA MET A 165 -4.24 0.44 9.71
C MET A 165 -5.44 1.25 10.22
N ALA A 166 -6.14 0.78 11.24
CA ALA A 166 -7.25 1.52 11.85
C ALA A 166 -6.76 2.82 12.52
N LEU A 167 -5.64 2.76 13.26
CA LEU A 167 -5.02 3.94 13.84
C LEU A 167 -4.59 4.94 12.76
N LEU A 168 -4.06 4.46 11.64
CA LEU A 168 -3.68 5.31 10.51
C LEU A 168 -4.89 6.09 9.96
N VAL A 169 -6.01 5.40 9.72
CA VAL A 169 -7.25 6.01 9.25
C VAL A 169 -7.76 7.06 10.25
N LEU A 170 -7.72 6.77 11.56
CA LEU A 170 -8.11 7.72 12.60
C LEU A 170 -7.21 8.95 12.63
N ILE A 171 -5.90 8.79 12.44
CA ILE A 171 -4.95 9.90 12.35
C ILE A 171 -5.25 10.75 11.11
N CYS A 172 -5.49 10.13 9.94
CA CYS A 172 -5.87 10.87 8.73
C CYS A 172 -7.18 11.63 8.91
N LEU A 173 -8.17 11.04 9.59
CA LEU A 173 -9.43 11.69 9.91
C LEU A 173 -9.24 12.88 10.87
N PHE A 174 -8.43 12.69 11.91
CA PHE A 174 -8.08 13.75 12.86
C PHE A 174 -7.36 14.91 12.17
N LEU A 175 -6.41 14.62 11.25
CA LEU A 175 -5.73 15.65 10.45
C LEU A 175 -6.71 16.38 9.52
N LEU A 176 -7.66 15.66 8.90
CA LEU A 176 -8.68 16.25 8.04
C LEU A 176 -9.58 17.23 8.79
N ILE A 177 -9.97 16.90 10.03
CA ILE A 177 -10.89 17.72 10.85
C ILE A 177 -10.14 18.83 11.60
N GLY A 178 -9.03 18.50 12.25
CA GLY A 178 -8.30 19.41 13.14
C GLY A 178 -7.36 20.39 12.42
N TYR A 179 -6.89 20.04 11.23
CA TYR A 179 -5.85 20.80 10.52
C TYR A 179 -6.23 21.05 9.05
N PRO A 180 -7.36 21.75 8.78
CA PRO A 180 -7.82 22.00 7.41
C PRO A 180 -6.82 22.81 6.56
N HIS A 181 -5.91 23.56 7.20
CA HIS A 181 -4.85 24.32 6.54
C HIS A 181 -3.80 23.44 5.84
N LEU A 182 -3.71 22.14 6.15
CA LEU A 182 -2.82 21.19 5.45
C LEU A 182 -3.31 20.85 4.02
N GLY A 183 -4.46 21.37 3.63
CA GLY A 183 -5.08 21.18 2.32
C GLY A 183 -5.99 19.97 2.29
N VAL A 184 -7.31 20.22 2.25
CA VAL A 184 -8.38 19.21 2.28
C VAL A 184 -8.19 18.12 1.23
N ALA A 185 -7.77 18.48 0.01
CA ALA A 185 -7.52 17.51 -1.05
C ALA A 185 -6.44 16.47 -0.66
N ARG A 186 -5.41 16.90 0.08
CA ARG A 186 -4.30 16.02 0.48
C ARG A 186 -4.70 15.09 1.61
N THR A 187 -5.28 15.66 2.66
CA THR A 187 -5.77 14.87 3.80
C THR A 187 -6.87 13.91 3.38
N THR A 188 -7.76 14.30 2.45
CA THR A 188 -8.80 13.42 1.90
C THR A 188 -8.20 12.24 1.13
N TYR A 189 -7.20 12.47 0.27
CA TYR A 189 -6.55 11.39 -0.46
C TYR A 189 -5.84 10.40 0.49
N LEU A 190 -5.13 10.90 1.51
CA LEU A 190 -4.50 10.03 2.53
C LEU A 190 -5.55 9.21 3.29
N PHE A 191 -6.68 9.82 3.62
CA PHE A 191 -7.79 9.15 4.28
C PHE A 191 -8.40 8.05 3.37
N VAL A 192 -8.66 8.36 2.10
CA VAL A 192 -9.22 7.39 1.13
C VAL A 192 -8.27 6.23 0.88
N THR A 193 -6.98 6.51 0.63
CA THR A 193 -5.96 5.46 0.41
C THR A 193 -5.78 4.58 1.65
N SER A 194 -5.72 5.17 2.85
CA SER A 194 -5.65 4.41 4.10
C SER A 194 -6.91 3.57 4.34
N GLY A 195 -8.08 4.11 4.01
CA GLY A 195 -9.36 3.40 4.10
C GLY A 195 -9.43 2.19 3.16
N LEU A 196 -8.95 2.32 1.92
CA LEU A 196 -8.84 1.19 1.00
C LEU A 196 -7.88 0.12 1.54
N LEU A 197 -6.74 0.53 2.09
CA LEU A 197 -5.77 -0.40 2.67
C LEU A 197 -6.33 -1.13 3.91
N LEU A 198 -7.27 -0.55 4.66
CA LEU A 198 -7.95 -1.18 5.80
C LEU A 198 -8.85 -2.37 5.40
N ILE A 199 -9.44 -2.33 4.20
CA ILE A 199 -10.36 -3.38 3.72
C ILE A 199 -9.63 -4.73 3.60
N ILE A 200 -8.37 -4.71 3.17
CA ILE A 200 -7.57 -5.92 2.91
C ILE A 200 -7.34 -6.77 4.17
N PRO A 201 -6.75 -6.25 5.27
CA PRO A 201 -6.57 -7.02 6.50
C PRO A 201 -7.91 -7.39 7.14
N ALA A 202 -8.95 -6.56 7.00
CA ALA A 202 -10.28 -6.90 7.51
C ALA A 202 -10.87 -8.13 6.81
N TYR A 203 -10.76 -8.19 5.48
CA TYR A 203 -11.15 -9.35 4.69
C TYR A 203 -10.30 -10.59 5.03
N ARG A 204 -8.98 -10.44 5.18
CA ARG A 204 -8.09 -11.55 5.58
C ARG A 204 -8.38 -12.07 6.97
N LEU A 205 -8.75 -11.20 7.90
CA LEU A 205 -9.15 -11.60 9.24
C LEU A 205 -10.48 -12.36 9.19
N SER A 206 -11.47 -11.83 8.45
CA SER A 206 -12.78 -12.49 8.27
C SER A 206 -12.65 -13.91 7.71
N THR A 207 -11.82 -14.09 6.69
CA THR A 207 -11.56 -15.42 6.10
C THR A 207 -10.78 -16.34 7.05
N SER A 208 -9.84 -15.82 7.84
CA SER A 208 -9.06 -16.60 8.81
C SER A 208 -9.87 -17.06 10.02
N LEU A 209 -10.90 -16.30 10.39
CA LEU A 209 -11.79 -16.59 11.53
C LEU A 209 -12.89 -17.60 11.21
N THR A 210 -13.18 -17.87 9.93
CA THR A 210 -14.17 -18.87 9.54
C THR A 210 -13.65 -20.26 9.95
N ALA A 211 -14.22 -20.83 11.00
CA ALA A 211 -13.82 -22.13 11.52
C ALA A 211 -14.42 -23.23 10.63
N HIS A 212 -13.55 -23.96 9.94
CA HIS A 212 -13.90 -25.13 9.12
C HIS A 212 -14.72 -24.82 7.85
N PRO A 213 -14.15 -24.08 6.88
CA PRO A 213 -14.80 -23.97 5.58
C PRO A 213 -14.95 -25.37 4.98
N SER A 214 -16.16 -25.74 4.60
CA SER A 214 -16.37 -26.98 3.86
C SER A 214 -15.67 -26.85 2.49
N VAL A 215 -15.30 -27.97 1.87
CA VAL A 215 -14.72 -27.96 0.51
C VAL A 215 -15.67 -27.29 -0.48
N LEU A 216 -16.99 -27.42 -0.26
CA LEU A 216 -18.01 -26.77 -1.06
C LEU A 216 -17.96 -25.23 -0.92
N ASP A 217 -17.72 -24.72 0.28
CA ASP A 217 -17.58 -23.28 0.54
C ASP A 217 -16.30 -22.70 -0.09
N LEU A 218 -15.22 -23.49 -0.12
CA LEU A 218 -13.95 -23.14 -0.77
C LEU A 218 -14.07 -23.08 -2.31
N ILE A 219 -14.98 -23.86 -2.88
CA ILE A 219 -15.25 -23.89 -4.33
C ILE A 219 -16.38 -22.91 -4.70
N SER A 220 -17.10 -22.39 -3.70
CA SER A 220 -18.22 -21.47 -3.92
C SER A 220 -17.78 -20.22 -4.67
N THR A 221 -18.54 -19.90 -5.73
CA THR A 221 -18.38 -18.67 -6.53
C THR A 221 -18.41 -17.42 -5.64
N ALA A 222 -19.20 -17.43 -4.57
CA ALA A 222 -19.30 -16.29 -3.65
C ALA A 222 -17.97 -15.98 -2.95
N THR A 223 -17.23 -16.99 -2.51
CA THR A 223 -15.94 -16.82 -1.82
C THR A 223 -14.90 -16.24 -2.77
N ARG A 224 -14.90 -16.69 -4.02
CA ARG A 224 -14.01 -16.19 -5.09
C ARG A 224 -14.31 -14.76 -5.48
N VAL A 225 -15.59 -14.44 -5.68
CA VAL A 225 -16.02 -13.07 -5.98
C VAL A 225 -15.58 -12.13 -4.87
N LYS A 226 -15.76 -12.52 -3.59
CA LYS A 226 -15.26 -11.74 -2.45
C LYS A 226 -13.75 -11.55 -2.48
N PHE A 227 -12.98 -12.58 -2.82
CA PHE A 227 -11.53 -12.48 -2.97
C PHE A 227 -11.13 -11.47 -4.03
N TYR A 228 -11.68 -11.56 -5.25
CA TYR A 228 -11.32 -10.64 -6.31
C TYR A 228 -11.76 -9.20 -6.02
N ILE A 229 -12.94 -8.99 -5.45
CA ILE A 229 -13.45 -7.63 -5.19
C ILE A 229 -12.80 -7.02 -3.94
N LEU A 230 -12.84 -7.71 -2.80
CA LEU A 230 -12.43 -7.12 -1.52
C LEU A 230 -10.92 -7.12 -1.34
N GLN A 231 -10.22 -8.12 -1.89
CA GLN A 231 -8.77 -8.19 -1.78
C GLN A 231 -8.12 -7.67 -3.05
N VAL A 232 -8.32 -8.32 -4.20
CA VAL A 232 -7.51 -8.04 -5.40
C VAL A 232 -7.79 -6.65 -5.99
N LEU A 233 -9.07 -6.27 -6.14
CA LEU A 233 -9.46 -5.00 -6.72
C LEU A 233 -9.09 -3.82 -5.82
N MET A 234 -9.29 -3.93 -4.50
CA MET A 234 -8.90 -2.88 -3.54
C MET A 234 -7.38 -2.67 -3.55
N GLU A 235 -6.63 -3.76 -3.63
CA GLU A 235 -5.18 -3.74 -3.72
C GLU A 235 -4.69 -3.12 -5.03
N TYR A 236 -5.27 -3.51 -6.16
CA TYR A 236 -4.99 -2.91 -7.46
C TYR A 236 -5.31 -1.41 -7.47
N ALA A 237 -6.48 -1.02 -6.94
CA ALA A 237 -6.88 0.37 -6.82
C ALA A 237 -5.90 1.19 -5.96
N LEU A 238 -5.39 0.60 -4.87
CA LEU A 238 -4.37 1.25 -4.06
C LEU A 238 -3.08 1.46 -4.84
N VAL A 239 -2.55 0.44 -5.52
CA VAL A 239 -1.32 0.59 -6.34
C VAL A 239 -1.52 1.63 -7.43
N MET A 240 -2.68 1.61 -8.10
CA MET A 240 -3.03 2.63 -9.09
C MET A 240 -3.05 4.02 -8.47
N LEU A 241 -3.68 4.22 -7.31
CA LEU A 241 -3.71 5.52 -6.65
C LEU A 241 -2.30 6.01 -6.30
N LEU A 242 -1.46 5.13 -5.76
CA LEU A 242 -0.07 5.44 -5.42
C LEU A 242 0.78 5.76 -6.65
N ASP A 243 0.51 5.07 -7.75
CA ASP A 243 1.18 5.33 -9.02
C ASP A 243 0.64 6.58 -9.72
N LEU A 244 -0.60 7.01 -9.47
CA LEU A 244 -1.16 8.22 -10.09
C LEU A 244 -0.66 9.50 -9.41
N VAL A 245 -0.46 9.50 -8.10
CA VAL A 245 -0.04 10.72 -7.38
C VAL A 245 1.45 10.96 -7.53
N ASP A 246 1.82 12.13 -8.06
CA ASP A 246 3.22 12.56 -8.06
C ASP A 246 3.63 13.01 -6.65
N VAL A 247 4.21 12.08 -5.90
CA VAL A 247 4.69 12.27 -4.52
C VAL A 247 5.61 13.49 -4.40
N ARG A 248 6.35 13.85 -5.47
CA ARG A 248 7.20 15.06 -5.45
C ARG A 248 6.35 16.32 -5.36
N VAL A 249 5.41 16.49 -6.28
CA VAL A 249 4.52 17.65 -6.27
C VAL A 249 3.72 17.67 -4.97
N TRP A 250 3.30 16.50 -4.50
CA TRP A 250 2.39 16.42 -3.38
C TRP A 250 3.01 16.77 -2.03
N PHE A 251 4.23 16.31 -1.76
CA PHE A 251 4.94 16.60 -0.51
C PHE A 251 5.80 17.87 -0.59
N PHE A 252 6.35 18.22 -1.76
CA PHE A 252 7.23 19.39 -1.90
C PHE A 252 6.52 20.68 -2.33
N ALA A 253 5.31 20.65 -2.89
CA ALA A 253 4.59 21.89 -3.24
C ALA A 253 4.13 22.71 -2.02
N CYS A 254 4.34 22.23 -0.79
CA CYS A 254 4.02 23.00 0.41
C CYS A 254 5.19 23.85 0.95
N GLY A 255 6.38 23.77 0.33
CA GLY A 255 7.54 24.53 0.77
C GLY A 255 8.20 25.28 -0.38
N ARG A 256 8.09 26.62 -0.36
CA ARG A 256 8.93 27.50 -1.19
C ARG A 256 10.43 27.18 -0.98
N GLU A 257 10.80 26.68 0.20
CA GLU A 257 12.12 26.12 0.54
C GLU A 257 12.47 24.80 -0.16
N ALA A 258 11.51 23.90 -0.37
CA ALA A 258 11.79 22.64 -1.07
C ALA A 258 12.07 22.87 -2.56
N GLN A 259 11.42 23.86 -3.15
CA GLN A 259 11.77 24.36 -4.49
C GLN A 259 13.17 24.98 -4.50
N MET A 260 13.54 25.78 -3.49
CA MET A 260 14.89 26.34 -3.37
C MET A 260 15.97 25.25 -3.17
N MET A 261 15.67 24.13 -2.51
CA MET A 261 16.62 23.00 -2.39
C MET A 261 16.78 22.19 -3.69
N LEU A 262 15.77 22.16 -4.56
CA LEU A 262 15.81 21.42 -5.84
C LEU A 262 16.46 22.24 -6.96
N ASP A 263 16.32 23.56 -6.91
CA ASP A 263 16.80 24.45 -7.96
C ASP A 263 18.34 24.62 -7.92
N GLY A 264 19.01 24.14 -6.86
CA GLY A 264 20.47 24.18 -6.73
C GLY A 264 21.04 25.60 -6.67
N SER A 265 20.18 26.61 -6.80
CA SER A 265 20.44 28.00 -6.52
C SER A 265 20.62 28.10 -5.02
N HIS A 266 21.89 28.13 -4.59
CA HIS A 266 22.24 28.70 -3.30
C HIS A 266 21.45 29.99 -3.15
N PRO A 267 20.85 30.27 -1.97
CA PRO A 267 20.29 31.58 -1.73
C PRO A 267 21.45 32.56 -1.96
N HIS A 268 21.46 33.18 -3.15
CA HIS A 268 22.14 34.44 -3.33
C HIS A 268 21.56 35.26 -2.22
N GLU A 269 22.39 35.50 -1.21
CA GLU A 269 22.10 36.33 -0.07
C GLU A 269 21.26 37.47 -0.64
N CYS A 270 19.98 37.48 -0.29
CA CYS A 270 19.15 38.64 -0.53
C CYS A 270 19.76 39.63 0.44
N GLY A 271 20.82 40.27 -0.07
CA GLY A 271 21.67 41.14 0.68
C GLY A 271 20.72 42.09 1.34
N ALA A 272 20.82 42.11 2.66
CA ALA A 272 20.68 43.34 3.39
C ALA A 272 21.65 44.34 2.76
N GLN A 273 21.29 44.88 1.59
CA GLN A 273 21.78 46.14 1.11
C GLN A 273 21.03 47.16 1.95
N GLY A 274 21.44 47.23 3.22
CA GLY A 274 21.37 48.45 3.98
C GLY A 274 22.15 49.49 3.19
N ASN A 275 21.45 50.20 2.31
CA ASN A 275 21.92 51.49 1.88
C ASN A 275 21.40 52.49 2.91
N GLY A 276 22.16 52.57 4.00
CA GLY A 276 22.18 53.77 4.83
C GLY A 276 22.62 54.92 3.93
N ASN A 277 21.65 55.72 3.49
CA ASN A 277 21.92 57.05 3.01
C ASN A 277 21.13 58.05 3.85
N THR A 278 21.69 58.29 5.03
CA THR A 278 21.92 59.61 5.60
C THR A 278 21.66 60.75 4.60
N LYS A 279 20.50 61.40 4.70
CA LYS A 279 20.40 62.85 4.47
C LYS A 279 19.62 63.48 5.60
N ALA A 280 20.38 63.79 6.65
CA ALA A 280 20.05 64.86 7.57
C ALA A 280 20.11 66.20 6.81
N GLY A 281 19.10 67.04 7.03
CA GLY A 281 19.20 68.49 6.89
C GLY A 281 18.69 69.08 5.57
N GLU A 282 17.42 69.43 5.53
CA GLU A 282 17.03 70.75 4.97
C GLU A 282 15.79 71.31 5.69
N LYS A 283 15.83 72.63 5.88
CA LYS A 283 15.14 73.46 6.87
C LYS A 283 13.61 73.59 6.71
N PRO A 284 12.92 74.01 7.79
CA PRO A 284 11.55 74.52 7.73
C PRO A 284 11.52 75.94 7.15
N GLY A 285 10.59 76.21 6.23
CA GLY A 285 10.47 77.51 5.55
C GLY A 285 9.02 77.85 5.16
N ASN A 286 8.32 78.42 6.14
CA ASN A 286 7.26 79.44 6.10
C ASN A 286 5.95 79.23 5.29
N PRO A 287 4.79 79.69 5.84
CA PRO A 287 3.53 79.79 5.12
C PRO A 287 3.44 81.14 4.39
N GLU A 288 3.18 81.13 3.09
CA GLU A 288 2.73 82.34 2.38
C GLU A 288 1.21 82.38 2.28
N LEU A 289 0.71 83.44 2.91
CA LEU A 289 -0.60 84.03 2.83
C LEU A 289 -0.87 84.49 1.37
N GLY A 290 -1.96 84.04 0.77
CA GLY A 290 -2.34 84.40 -0.60
C GLY A 290 -3.84 84.63 -0.72
N THR A 291 -4.30 85.76 -0.18
CA THR A 291 -5.59 86.40 -0.47
C THR A 291 -5.63 86.87 -1.93
N HIS A 292 -6.69 86.59 -2.68
CA HIS A 292 -7.30 87.42 -3.76
C HIS A 292 -8.44 86.57 -4.38
N ALA A 293 -9.71 86.82 -4.05
CA ALA A 293 -10.61 87.82 -4.66
C ALA A 293 -10.90 87.57 -6.16
N VAL A 294 -12.07 87.00 -6.47
CA VAL A 294 -13.19 87.60 -7.24
C VAL A 294 -14.48 86.90 -6.80
#